data_AF-A0A1W9U4H3-F1
#
_entry.id   AF-A0A1W9U4H3-F1
#
_cell.length_a   1.000
_cell.length_b   1.000
_cell.length_c   1.000
_cell.angle_alpha   90.00
_cell.angle_beta   90.00
_cell.angle_gamma   90.00
#
_symmetry.space_group_name_H-M   'P 1'
#
loop_
_entity.id
_entity.type
_entity.pdbx_description
1 polymer ?
#
loop_
_entity_poly.entity_id
_entity_poly.type
_entity_poly.pdbx_seq_one_letter_code
_entity_poly.pdbx_strand_id
1 'polypeptide(L)'
;MSKKKNKSRAKRGNQKAALGKLNVKQLRHNGNRLYELGQYADAINYVSELVKREPDDDALQLLARCYQKRIVELQQKGLAHEALAICNSMQRQCHISAQADLLVTLYCQCGEYEKAVTVYQQSIDEFDCNTQIVLEELFGAAALAGHKQLLDNLPGDAPLRSHYHWASSVLAAYCLGNSEDVDTGLKK
;
A
#
# COMPACT_ATOMS: atom_id res chain seq x y z
N MET A 1 -21.65 -6.09 21.30
CA MET A 1 -21.23 -5.64 19.94
C MET A 1 -21.40 -6.68 18.80
N SER A 2 -22.19 -7.77 18.95
CA SER A 2 -22.23 -8.89 17.96
C SER A 2 -23.21 -8.76 16.79
N LYS A 3 -24.14 -7.80 16.77
CA LYS A 3 -25.19 -7.73 15.74
C LYS A 3 -24.71 -7.22 14.37
N LYS A 4 -23.61 -6.43 14.33
CA LYS A 4 -23.10 -5.80 13.09
C LYS A 4 -22.36 -6.79 12.17
N LYS A 5 -21.64 -7.78 12.75
CA LYS A 5 -20.92 -8.83 12.00
C LYS A 5 -21.87 -9.79 11.25
N ASN A 6 -23.02 -10.14 11.82
CA ASN A 6 -23.96 -11.08 11.18
C ASN A 6 -24.68 -10.50 9.95
N LYS A 7 -25.02 -9.21 9.94
CA LYS A 7 -25.67 -8.57 8.77
C LYS A 7 -24.76 -8.50 7.54
N SER A 8 -23.47 -8.22 7.74
CA SER A 8 -22.48 -8.17 6.63
C SER A 8 -22.27 -9.54 5.98
N ARG A 9 -22.26 -10.60 6.79
CA ARG A 9 -22.07 -11.99 6.32
C ARG A 9 -23.26 -12.48 5.48
N ALA A 10 -24.49 -12.16 5.90
CA ALA A 10 -25.71 -12.48 5.15
C ALA A 10 -25.77 -11.72 3.80
N LYS A 11 -25.40 -10.43 3.78
CA LYS A 11 -25.33 -9.63 2.55
C LYS A 11 -24.33 -10.22 1.53
N ARG A 12 -23.14 -10.63 2.00
CA ARG A 12 -22.13 -11.30 1.16
C ARG A 12 -22.61 -12.66 0.62
N GLY A 13 -23.33 -13.44 1.43
CA GLY A 13 -23.91 -14.73 0.99
C GLY A 13 -24.93 -14.55 -0.14
N ASN A 14 -25.84 -13.58 0.00
CA ASN A 14 -26.84 -13.28 -1.03
C ASN A 14 -26.21 -12.74 -2.32
N GLN A 15 -25.18 -11.89 -2.21
CA GLN A 15 -24.47 -11.36 -3.37
C GLN A 15 -23.75 -12.48 -4.14
N LYS A 16 -23.08 -13.40 -3.44
CA LYS A 16 -22.42 -14.55 -4.08
C LYS A 16 -23.42 -15.47 -4.80
N ALA A 17 -24.58 -15.72 -4.19
CA ALA A 17 -25.65 -16.49 -4.82
C ALA A 17 -26.23 -15.79 -6.05
N ALA A 18 -26.33 -14.46 -6.04
CA ALA A 18 -26.77 -13.68 -7.19
C ALA A 18 -25.76 -13.74 -8.35
N LEU A 19 -24.46 -13.59 -8.06
CA LEU A 19 -23.39 -13.74 -9.05
C LEU A 19 -23.35 -15.16 -9.64
N GLY A 20 -23.64 -16.18 -8.82
CA GLY A 20 -23.80 -17.58 -9.23
C GLY A 20 -24.78 -17.80 -10.39
N LYS A 21 -25.85 -17.00 -10.45
CA LYS A 21 -26.93 -17.14 -11.45
C LYS A 21 -26.64 -16.43 -12.79
N LEU A 22 -25.67 -15.53 -12.82
CA LEU A 22 -25.33 -14.78 -14.03
C LEU A 22 -24.50 -15.63 -14.98
N ASN A 23 -24.68 -15.46 -16.29
CA ASN A 23 -23.80 -16.08 -17.27
C ASN A 23 -22.51 -15.24 -17.49
N VAL A 24 -21.52 -15.80 -18.19
CA VAL A 24 -20.23 -15.14 -18.46
C VAL A 24 -20.43 -13.77 -19.12
N LYS A 25 -21.29 -13.66 -20.15
CA LYS A 25 -21.56 -12.38 -20.84
C LYS A 25 -22.10 -11.32 -19.89
N GLN A 26 -23.00 -11.69 -18.99
CA GLN A 26 -23.56 -10.81 -17.96
C GLN A 26 -22.51 -10.42 -16.91
N LEU A 27 -21.66 -11.35 -16.48
CA LEU A 27 -20.57 -11.05 -15.56
C LEU A 27 -19.59 -10.04 -16.18
N ARG A 28 -19.19 -10.25 -17.44
CA ARG A 28 -18.31 -9.34 -18.19
C ARG A 28 -18.94 -7.97 -18.38
N HIS A 29 -20.18 -7.91 -18.86
CA HIS A 29 -20.89 -6.66 -19.08
C HIS A 29 -21.06 -5.85 -17.78
N ASN A 30 -21.49 -6.49 -16.69
CA ASN A 30 -21.65 -5.82 -15.40
C ASN A 30 -20.31 -5.38 -14.80
N GLY A 31 -19.27 -6.21 -14.92
CA GLY A 31 -17.91 -5.86 -14.49
C GLY A 31 -17.38 -4.61 -15.18
N ASN A 32 -17.47 -4.56 -16.52
CA ASN A 32 -17.07 -3.39 -17.31
C ASN A 32 -17.86 -2.14 -16.93
N ARG A 33 -19.19 -2.25 -16.86
CA ARG A 33 -20.05 -1.12 -16.49
C ARG A 33 -19.71 -0.55 -15.12
N LEU A 34 -19.47 -1.41 -14.13
CA LEU A 34 -19.09 -0.97 -12.77
C LEU A 34 -17.69 -0.36 -12.75
N TYR A 35 -16.75 -0.88 -13.55
CA TYR A 35 -15.42 -0.30 -13.71
C TYR A 35 -15.51 1.12 -14.31
N GLU A 36 -16.30 1.32 -15.36
CA GLU A 36 -16.53 2.63 -15.99
C GLU A 36 -17.18 3.62 -15.03
N LEU A 37 -18.09 3.16 -14.17
CA LEU A 37 -18.73 3.98 -13.12
C LEU A 37 -17.83 4.28 -11.92
N GLY A 38 -16.58 3.80 -11.91
CA GLY A 38 -15.67 3.96 -10.77
C GLY A 38 -16.01 3.09 -9.55
N GLN A 39 -16.95 2.15 -9.68
CA GLN A 39 -17.39 1.27 -8.60
C GLN A 39 -16.48 0.04 -8.50
N TYR A 40 -15.17 0.26 -8.32
CA TYR A 40 -14.15 -0.78 -8.48
C TYR A 40 -14.30 -1.95 -7.50
N ALA A 41 -14.75 -1.70 -6.27
CA ALA A 41 -14.97 -2.78 -5.29
C ALA A 41 -16.05 -3.77 -5.75
N ASP A 42 -17.13 -3.27 -6.36
CA ASP A 42 -18.18 -4.12 -6.91
C ASP A 42 -17.73 -4.74 -8.24
N ALA A 43 -17.02 -3.99 -9.10
CA ALA A 43 -16.44 -4.51 -10.34
C ALA A 43 -15.56 -5.73 -10.06
N ILE A 44 -14.67 -5.67 -9.05
CA ILE A 44 -13.83 -6.80 -8.61
C ILE A 44 -14.67 -8.04 -8.33
N ASN A 45 -15.84 -7.91 -7.68
CA ASN A 45 -16.68 -9.08 -7.36
C ASN A 45 -17.21 -9.78 -8.62
N TYR A 46 -17.66 -9.00 -9.62
CA TYR A 46 -18.16 -9.55 -10.88
C TYR A 46 -17.03 -10.13 -11.72
N VAL A 47 -15.90 -9.43 -11.84
CA VAL A 47 -14.79 -9.85 -12.69
C VAL A 47 -14.03 -11.02 -12.05
N SER A 48 -13.89 -11.09 -10.72
CA SER A 48 -13.32 -12.26 -10.04
C SER A 48 -14.16 -13.51 -10.24
N GLU A 49 -15.49 -13.37 -10.35
CA GLU A 49 -16.38 -14.49 -10.67
C GLU A 49 -16.30 -14.87 -12.14
N LEU A 50 -16.12 -13.90 -13.04
CA LEU A 50 -15.83 -14.14 -14.46
C LEU A 50 -14.56 -14.98 -14.64
N VAL A 51 -13.45 -14.54 -14.05
CA VAL A 51 -12.14 -15.23 -14.14
C VAL A 51 -12.20 -16.68 -13.64
N LYS A 52 -13.00 -16.97 -12.61
CA LYS A 52 -13.18 -18.36 -12.13
C LYS A 52 -13.86 -19.28 -13.14
N ARG A 53 -14.71 -18.72 -14.01
CA ARG A 53 -15.49 -19.49 -14.98
C ARG A 53 -14.82 -19.54 -16.34
N GLU A 54 -14.22 -18.42 -16.73
CA GLU A 54 -13.54 -18.24 -18.00
C GLU A 54 -12.29 -17.37 -17.75
N PRO A 55 -11.16 -18.02 -17.38
CA PRO A 55 -9.89 -17.33 -17.18
C PRO A 55 -9.27 -17.04 -18.54
N ASP A 56 -9.74 -15.98 -19.20
CA ASP A 56 -9.08 -15.41 -20.38
C ASP A 56 -8.26 -14.16 -20.02
N ASP A 57 -7.34 -13.82 -20.92
CA ASP A 57 -6.42 -12.70 -20.72
C ASP A 57 -7.18 -11.38 -20.55
N ASP A 58 -8.28 -11.17 -21.28
CA ASP A 58 -9.10 -9.96 -21.17
C ASP A 58 -9.73 -9.81 -19.77
N ALA A 59 -10.24 -10.90 -19.20
CA ALA A 59 -10.83 -10.93 -17.87
C ALA A 59 -9.77 -10.73 -16.78
N LEU A 60 -8.59 -11.34 -16.92
CA LEU A 60 -7.47 -11.13 -16.01
C LEU A 60 -6.95 -9.69 -16.06
N GLN A 61 -6.82 -9.11 -17.26
CA GLN A 61 -6.43 -7.70 -17.44
C GLN A 61 -7.47 -6.75 -16.85
N LEU A 62 -8.76 -7.01 -17.06
CA LEU A 62 -9.83 -6.22 -16.46
C LEU A 62 -9.79 -6.30 -14.94
N LEU A 63 -9.56 -7.49 -14.37
CA LEU A 63 -9.46 -7.68 -12.93
C LEU A 63 -8.26 -6.91 -12.35
N ALA A 64 -7.11 -6.98 -13.00
CA ALA A 64 -5.91 -6.24 -12.62
C ALA A 64 -6.15 -4.72 -12.62
N ARG A 65 -6.80 -4.19 -13.67
CA ARG A 65 -7.17 -2.76 -13.75
C ARG A 65 -8.13 -2.36 -12.63
N CYS A 66 -9.12 -3.21 -12.31
CA CYS A 66 -10.03 -2.96 -11.19
C CYS A 66 -9.26 -2.90 -9.86
N TYR A 67 -8.32 -3.82 -9.62
CA TYR A 67 -7.48 -3.81 -8.43
C TYR A 67 -6.62 -2.56 -8.34
N GLN A 68 -5.91 -2.19 -9.41
CA GLN A 68 -5.06 -0.99 -9.45
C GLN A 68 -5.86 0.26 -9.11
N LYS A 69 -7.02 0.47 -9.75
CA LYS A 69 -7.89 1.61 -9.46
C LYS A 69 -8.40 1.60 -8.02
N ARG A 70 -8.74 0.42 -7.49
CA ARG A 70 -9.18 0.29 -6.10
C ARG A 70 -8.07 0.61 -5.09
N ILE A 71 -6.83 0.22 -5.38
CA ILE A 71 -5.67 0.56 -4.53
C ILE A 71 -5.50 2.08 -4.45
N VAL A 72 -5.56 2.76 -5.59
CA VAL A 72 -5.47 4.23 -5.65
C VAL A 72 -6.59 4.91 -4.85
N GLU A 73 -7.84 4.45 -4.98
CA GLU A 73 -8.95 4.99 -4.17
C GLU A 73 -8.73 4.83 -2.66
N LEU A 74 -8.18 3.70 -2.24
CA LEU A 74 -7.96 3.40 -0.83
C LEU A 74 -6.80 4.24 -0.28
N GLN A 75 -5.74 4.44 -1.06
CA GLN A 75 -4.65 5.35 -0.70
C GLN A 75 -5.12 6.79 -0.53
N GLN A 76 -5.92 7.30 -1.47
CA GLN A 76 -6.48 8.66 -1.37
C GLN A 76 -7.37 8.86 -0.14
N LYS A 77 -7.93 7.77 0.41
CA LYS A 77 -8.74 7.78 1.63
C LYS A 77 -7.91 7.52 2.90
N GLY A 78 -6.59 7.33 2.79
CA GLY A 78 -5.72 6.98 3.90
C GLY A 78 -5.95 5.56 4.45
N LEU A 79 -6.57 4.67 3.68
CA LEU A 79 -6.94 3.31 4.10
C LEU A 79 -5.83 2.31 3.72
N ALA A 80 -4.63 2.50 4.30
CA ALA A 80 -3.42 1.77 3.92
C ALA A 80 -3.52 0.25 4.08
N HIS A 81 -4.04 -0.25 5.21
CA HIS A 81 -4.22 -1.69 5.44
C HIS A 81 -5.15 -2.33 4.40
N GLU A 82 -6.18 -1.61 3.98
CA GLU A 82 -7.13 -2.10 2.98
C GLU A 82 -6.49 -2.11 1.60
N ALA A 83 -5.74 -1.06 1.25
CA ALA A 83 -4.97 -1.01 0.00
C ALA A 83 -3.98 -2.18 -0.09
N LEU A 84 -3.24 -2.45 1.00
CA LEU A 84 -2.29 -3.55 1.07
C LEU A 84 -2.97 -4.93 0.92
N ALA A 85 -4.15 -5.11 1.52
CA ALA A 85 -4.95 -6.32 1.34
C ALA A 85 -5.39 -6.51 -0.14
N ILE A 86 -5.63 -5.42 -0.86
CA ILE A 86 -5.92 -5.46 -2.30
C ILE A 86 -4.66 -5.81 -3.10
N CYS A 87 -3.49 -5.24 -2.81
CA CYS A 87 -2.22 -5.62 -3.46
C CYS A 87 -1.97 -7.13 -3.35
N ASN A 88 -2.12 -7.70 -2.15
CA ASN A 88 -1.98 -9.14 -1.90
C ASN A 88 -3.02 -9.99 -2.65
N SER A 89 -4.21 -9.45 -2.91
CA SER A 89 -5.24 -10.13 -3.68
C SER A 89 -4.94 -10.08 -5.18
N MET A 90 -4.44 -8.95 -5.67
CA MET A 90 -3.98 -8.77 -7.05
C MET A 90 -2.81 -9.71 -7.38
N GLN A 91 -1.80 -9.81 -6.52
CA GLN A 91 -0.68 -10.72 -6.72
C GLN A 91 -1.13 -12.19 -6.80
N ARG A 92 -2.07 -12.61 -5.94
CA ARG A 92 -2.55 -13.99 -5.91
C ARG A 92 -3.45 -14.37 -7.08
N GLN A 93 -4.25 -13.43 -7.58
CA GLN A 93 -5.27 -13.72 -8.60
C GLN A 93 -4.83 -13.36 -10.02
N CYS A 94 -4.01 -12.32 -10.15
CA CYS A 94 -3.53 -11.82 -11.44
C CYS A 94 -2.04 -12.09 -11.66
N HIS A 95 -1.30 -12.61 -10.67
CA HIS A 95 0.16 -12.76 -10.72
C HIS A 95 0.92 -11.46 -11.01
N ILE A 96 0.30 -10.31 -10.68
CA ILE A 96 0.87 -8.98 -10.86
C ILE A 96 1.21 -8.43 -9.49
N SER A 97 2.48 -8.08 -9.28
CA SER A 97 2.92 -7.37 -8.09
C SER A 97 2.52 -5.90 -8.19
N ALA A 98 2.22 -5.29 -7.04
CA ALA A 98 2.21 -3.84 -6.95
C ALA A 98 3.65 -3.30 -7.12
N GLN A 99 3.76 -2.04 -7.51
CA GLN A 99 5.05 -1.35 -7.60
C GLN A 99 5.71 -1.28 -6.22
N ALA A 100 7.04 -1.38 -6.18
CA ALA A 100 7.78 -1.52 -4.93
C ALA A 100 7.68 -0.25 -4.05
N ASP A 101 7.76 0.94 -4.64
CA ASP A 101 7.59 2.23 -3.99
C ASP A 101 6.22 2.34 -3.27
N LEU A 102 5.17 1.89 -3.93
CA LEU A 102 3.82 1.82 -3.39
C LEU A 102 3.75 0.85 -2.20
N LEU A 103 4.37 -0.33 -2.30
CA LEU A 103 4.40 -1.30 -1.21
C LEU A 103 5.17 -0.76 0.01
N VAL A 104 6.34 -0.15 -0.19
CA VAL A 104 7.13 0.48 0.89
C VAL A 104 6.27 1.53 1.61
N THR A 105 5.64 2.42 0.84
CA THR A 105 4.76 3.47 1.39
C THR A 105 3.61 2.89 2.22
N LEU A 106 2.93 1.87 1.69
CA LEU A 106 1.81 1.23 2.40
C LEU A 106 2.26 0.51 3.66
N TYR A 107 3.40 -0.19 3.64
CA TYR A 107 3.95 -0.84 4.82
C TYR A 107 4.31 0.18 5.91
N CYS A 108 4.96 1.30 5.55
CA CYS A 108 5.24 2.40 6.48
C CYS A 108 3.96 2.97 7.11
N GLN A 109 2.92 3.21 6.31
CA GLN A 109 1.62 3.69 6.81
C GLN A 109 0.90 2.70 7.73
N CYS A 110 1.18 1.40 7.57
CA CYS A 110 0.67 0.34 8.43
C CYS A 110 1.53 0.08 9.67
N GLY A 111 2.66 0.79 9.83
CA GLY A 111 3.64 0.54 10.89
C GLY A 111 4.49 -0.73 10.71
N GLU A 112 4.44 -1.35 9.53
CA GLU A 112 5.17 -2.59 9.20
C GLU A 112 6.56 -2.27 8.63
N TYR A 113 7.38 -1.54 9.40
CA TYR A 113 8.65 -0.96 8.93
C TYR A 113 9.68 -2.00 8.46
N GLU A 114 9.76 -3.17 9.11
CA GLU A 114 10.69 -4.23 8.71
C GLU A 114 10.41 -4.72 7.29
N LYS A 115 9.13 -4.88 6.94
CA LYS A 115 8.71 -5.27 5.58
C LYS A 115 8.95 -4.14 4.60
N ALA A 116 8.70 -2.89 5.00
CA ALA A 116 8.98 -1.72 4.17
C ALA A 116 10.47 -1.67 3.79
N VAL A 117 11.37 -1.83 4.77
CA VAL A 117 12.82 -1.83 4.52
C VAL A 117 13.24 -3.03 3.66
N THR A 118 12.66 -4.21 3.90
CA THR A 118 12.95 -5.41 3.09
C THR A 118 12.61 -5.18 1.61
N VAL A 119 11.41 -4.64 1.33
CA VAL A 119 11.01 -4.33 -0.06
C VAL A 119 11.89 -3.24 -0.65
N TYR A 120 12.19 -2.19 0.12
CA TYR A 120 13.07 -1.12 -0.33
C TYR A 120 14.45 -1.65 -0.74
N GLN A 121 15.07 -2.51 0.07
CA GLN A 121 16.37 -3.11 -0.24
C GLN A 121 16.34 -4.00 -1.47
N GLN A 122 15.27 -4.77 -1.66
CA GLN A 122 15.13 -5.67 -2.81
C GLN A 122 14.95 -4.91 -4.13
N SER A 123 14.49 -3.67 -4.08
CA SER A 123 14.14 -2.86 -5.25
C SER A 123 14.89 -1.53 -5.33
N ILE A 124 15.95 -1.34 -4.53
CA ILE A 124 16.65 -0.04 -4.45
C ILE A 124 17.21 0.39 -5.80
N ASP A 125 17.73 -0.57 -6.57
CA ASP A 125 18.30 -0.36 -7.91
C ASP A 125 17.23 -0.03 -8.98
N GLU A 126 15.94 -0.27 -8.69
CA GLU A 126 14.83 0.04 -9.58
C GLU A 126 14.28 1.46 -9.38
N PHE A 127 14.62 2.09 -8.25
CA PHE A 127 14.13 3.43 -7.92
C PHE A 127 14.96 4.52 -8.56
N ASP A 128 14.29 5.56 -9.07
CA ASP A 128 14.97 6.81 -9.38
C ASP A 128 15.36 7.57 -8.10
N CYS A 129 16.27 8.53 -8.26
CA CYS A 129 16.80 9.34 -7.14
C CYS A 129 15.69 10.02 -6.33
N ASN A 130 14.65 10.54 -6.99
CA ASN A 130 13.56 11.22 -6.30
C ASN A 130 12.75 10.25 -5.44
N THR A 131 12.47 9.05 -5.96
CA THR A 131 11.75 8.00 -5.27
C THR A 131 12.54 7.53 -4.05
N GLN A 132 13.85 7.33 -4.19
CA GLN A 132 14.72 6.96 -3.06
C GLN A 132 14.67 8.02 -1.95
N ILE A 133 14.80 9.30 -2.29
CA ILE A 133 14.71 10.42 -1.33
C ILE A 133 13.38 10.38 -0.57
N VAL A 134 12.25 10.29 -1.28
CA VAL A 134 10.92 10.28 -0.64
C VAL A 134 10.75 9.07 0.29
N LEU A 135 11.23 7.88 -0.10
CA LEU A 135 11.16 6.70 0.75
C LEU A 135 12.08 6.80 1.98
N GLU A 136 13.27 7.37 1.81
CA GLU A 136 14.19 7.64 2.93
C GLU A 136 13.64 8.68 3.90
N GLU A 137 12.97 9.73 3.41
CA GLU A 137 12.25 10.69 4.25
C GLU A 137 11.16 10.01 5.10
N LEU A 138 10.42 9.06 4.53
CA LEU A 138 9.44 8.26 5.27
C LEU A 138 10.10 7.43 6.38
N PHE A 139 11.25 6.80 6.09
CA PHE A 139 12.01 6.08 7.11
C PHE A 139 12.56 7.01 8.19
N GLY A 140 13.03 8.20 7.81
CA GLY A 140 13.53 9.20 8.75
C GLY A 140 12.43 9.71 9.68
N ALA A 141 11.25 10.01 9.14
CA ALA A 141 10.09 10.38 9.93
C ALA A 141 9.69 9.26 10.90
N ALA A 142 9.68 7.99 10.46
CA ALA A 142 9.40 6.86 11.33
C ALA A 142 10.45 6.69 12.44
N ALA A 143 11.74 6.86 12.13
CA ALA A 143 12.82 6.77 13.10
C ALA A 143 12.74 7.89 14.15
N LEU A 144 12.41 9.12 13.74
CA LEU A 144 12.17 10.25 14.64
C LEU A 144 10.92 10.05 15.51
N ALA A 145 9.91 9.34 15.00
CA ALA A 145 8.71 8.95 15.76
C ALA A 145 8.96 7.81 16.78
N GLY A 146 10.20 7.32 16.90
CA GLY A 146 10.60 6.33 17.90
C GLY A 146 10.88 4.93 17.34
N HIS A 147 10.74 4.70 16.03
CA HIS A 147 10.98 3.41 15.39
C HIS A 147 12.44 3.23 14.94
N LYS A 148 13.40 3.66 15.76
CA LYS A 148 14.83 3.68 15.40
C LYS A 148 15.41 2.32 15.00
N GLN A 149 14.79 1.20 15.40
CA GLN A 149 15.23 -0.15 15.04
C GLN A 149 15.20 -0.38 13.52
N LEU A 150 14.39 0.37 12.77
CA LEU A 150 14.38 0.26 11.31
C LEU A 150 15.73 0.63 10.68
N LEU A 151 16.51 1.50 11.33
CA LEU A 151 17.80 1.97 10.84
C LEU A 151 18.84 0.84 10.78
N ASP A 152 18.73 -0.14 11.68
CA ASP A 152 19.64 -1.29 11.71
C ASP A 152 19.54 -2.13 10.44
N ASN A 153 18.36 -2.10 9.82
CA ASN A 153 18.04 -2.86 8.61
C ASN A 153 18.28 -2.07 7.33
N LEU A 154 18.61 -0.78 7.36
CA LEU A 154 18.91 0.00 6.16
C LEU A 154 20.31 -0.34 5.60
N PRO A 155 20.57 -0.12 4.30
CA PRO A 155 21.92 -0.21 3.72
C PRO A 155 22.94 0.54 4.58
N GLY A 156 24.15 -0.01 4.74
CA GLY A 156 25.16 0.52 5.65
C GLY A 156 25.66 1.93 5.29
N ASP A 157 25.60 2.26 4.00
CA ASP A 157 25.94 3.55 3.39
C ASP A 157 24.75 4.52 3.33
N ALA A 158 23.55 4.11 3.77
CA ALA A 158 22.39 4.98 3.77
C ALA A 158 22.64 6.23 4.63
N PRO A 159 22.51 7.46 4.08
CA PRO A 159 22.74 8.71 4.81
C PRO A 159 21.92 8.81 6.10
N LEU A 160 20.72 8.22 6.09
CA LEU A 160 19.86 8.19 7.25
C LEU A 160 20.50 7.49 8.45
N ARG A 161 21.30 6.43 8.25
CA ARG A 161 22.00 5.74 9.37
C ARG A 161 23.07 6.61 10.00
N SER A 162 23.88 7.28 9.18
CA SER A 162 24.99 8.11 9.67
C SER A 162 24.48 9.41 10.28
N HIS A 163 23.44 10.03 9.69
CA HIS A 163 23.00 11.38 10.08
C HIS A 163 21.88 11.38 11.12
N TYR A 164 21.22 10.25 11.40
CA TYR A 164 20.08 10.18 12.34
C TYR A 164 20.39 10.78 13.71
N HIS A 165 21.55 10.45 14.30
CA HIS A 165 21.90 10.94 15.64
C HIS A 165 22.06 12.47 15.68
N TRP A 166 22.61 13.07 14.62
CA TRP A 166 22.68 14.53 14.46
C TRP A 166 21.29 15.14 14.34
N ALA A 167 20.47 14.63 13.42
CA ALA A 167 19.12 15.11 13.19
C ALA A 167 18.25 15.02 14.46
N SER A 168 18.34 13.91 15.20
CA SER A 168 17.64 13.72 16.46
C SER A 168 18.12 14.70 17.54
N SER A 169 19.42 15.00 17.59
CA SER A 169 19.98 15.97 18.56
C SER A 169 19.52 17.39 18.25
N VAL A 170 19.53 17.78 16.97
CA VAL A 170 19.05 19.11 16.53
C VAL A 170 17.57 19.27 16.84
N LEU A 171 16.76 18.25 16.58
CA LEU A 171 15.33 18.27 16.89
C LEU A 171 15.08 18.40 18.39
N ALA A 172 15.87 17.71 19.23
CA ALA A 172 15.78 17.84 20.68
C ALA A 172 16.15 19.25 21.17
N ALA A 173 17.25 19.83 20.65
CA ALA A 173 17.66 21.19 20.96
C ALA A 173 16.60 22.22 20.57
N TYR A 174 15.99 22.05 19.39
CA TYR A 174 14.87 22.87 18.93
C TYR A 174 13.67 22.78 19.88
N CYS A 175 13.28 21.58 20.30
CA CYS A 175 12.18 21.38 21.25
C CYS A 175 12.45 22.00 22.64
N LEU A 176 13.72 22.11 23.03
CA LEU A 176 14.15 22.75 24.28
C LEU A 176 14.36 24.27 24.15
N GLY A 177 14.23 24.82 22.94
CA GLY A 177 14.47 26.24 22.67
C GLY A 177 15.95 26.65 22.69
N ASN A 178 16.89 25.71 22.56
CA ASN A 178 18.32 26.02 22.53
C ASN A 178 18.78 26.34 21.10
N SER A 179 18.75 27.63 20.72
CA SER A 179 19.11 28.09 19.37
C SER A 179 20.60 27.87 19.03
N GLU A 180 21.51 27.94 20.00
CA GLU A 180 22.95 27.77 19.75
C GLU A 180 23.29 26.32 19.36
N ASP A 181 22.65 25.36 20.03
CA ASP A 181 22.81 23.93 19.72
C ASP A 181 22.19 23.56 18.36
N VAL A 182 21.09 24.22 17.98
CA VAL A 182 20.48 24.07 16.65
C VAL A 182 21.42 24.57 15.56
N ASP A 183 21.94 25.80 15.70
CA ASP A 183 22.86 26.40 14.72
C ASP A 183 24.18 25.64 14.58
N THR A 184 24.65 25.05 15.69
CA THR A 184 25.86 24.21 15.68
C THR A 184 25.60 22.86 15.04
N GLY A 185 24.43 22.26 15.29
CA GLY A 185 24.07 20.95 14.76
C GLY A 185 23.71 20.96 13.27
N LEU A 186 23.17 22.06 12.73
CA LEU A 186 22.86 22.20 11.30
C LEU A 186 24.10 22.40 10.40
N LYS A 187 25.28 22.65 10.99
CA LYS A 187 26.55 22.87 10.27
C LYS A 187 27.39 21.61 10.09
N LYS A 188 26.90 20.46 10.55
CA LYS A 188 27.59 19.17 10.51
C LYS A 188 26.96 18.26 9.47
#